data_AF-L1QED6-F1
#
_entry.id   AF-L1QED6-F1
#
_cell.length_a   1.000
_cell.length_b   1.000
_cell.length_c   1.000
_cell.angle_alpha   90.00
_cell.angle_beta   90.00
_cell.angle_gamma   90.00
#
_symmetry.space_group_name_H-M   'P 1'
#
loop_
_entity.id
_entity.type
_entity.pdbx_description
1 polymer ?
#
loop_
_entity_poly.entity_id
_entity_poly.type
_entity_poly.pdbx_seq_one_letter_code
_entity_poly.pdbx_strand_id
1 'polypeptide(L)'
;MEREEVELLPAGLITCLLNNKEVRIVKISPKTLTVRLAQEIEDIRQLKVAFYIFDENKYEEIAIEQYDLINKVKHEFYITYVFSINDEMYLKNVRKAFSNYTRYIRLKTYSDGNDFSKDMVGYPSEEDYDFYEDYITQKQKWMANLNYDNFNESILNLLEIAVNIDNYNLYKKYLNMNINEFMSNYLKENFIENHKLFNKKISRIYIGNEFCHNLFPKKKMLMDIIRKATKEDLEVTVCFTYIRECYIDNIKDIINEIYNWCIENNKKIEIVINDWGMLKLIENKENYLTLSLGVLLNKRKKDPRYIYKNGYSENKNLIGNNSLNSKIFSEFLRENNIYRYEYESCGYKINIAKGKHTLHLPFYVTNTSQYCTLYAKCTTMERGKQKLAMGCPMYCNDYVFSYPKHLKIIGRYNSLFSLDDTLLKDSKKLEQYINEGIDRILLNFI
;
A
#
# COMPACT_ATOMS: atom_id res chain seq x y z
N MET A 1 -29.15 20.39 -33.79
CA MET A 1 -27.69 20.56 -33.72
C MET A 1 -27.10 19.20 -33.36
N GLU A 2 -27.05 18.27 -34.33
CA GLU A 2 -26.64 16.88 -34.11
C GLU A 2 -25.15 16.72 -34.43
N ARG A 3 -24.29 16.86 -33.43
CA ARG A 3 -22.99 16.18 -33.39
C ARG A 3 -22.70 15.82 -31.94
N GLU A 4 -23.37 14.79 -31.45
CA GLU A 4 -22.91 14.05 -30.27
C GLU A 4 -21.73 13.17 -30.71
N GLU A 5 -20.61 13.77 -31.14
CA GLU A 5 -19.36 13.06 -31.35
C GLU A 5 -18.38 13.49 -30.27
N VAL A 6 -17.82 12.52 -29.55
CA VAL A 6 -16.83 12.77 -28.50
C VAL A 6 -15.52 12.14 -28.92
N GLU A 7 -14.46 12.94 -28.88
CA GLU A 7 -13.10 12.48 -29.09
C GLU A 7 -12.45 12.11 -27.76
N LEU A 8 -11.58 11.08 -27.79
CA LEU A 8 -10.71 10.72 -26.67
C LEU A 8 -11.45 10.50 -25.33
N LEU A 9 -12.64 9.90 -25.38
CA LEU A 9 -13.36 9.49 -24.19
C LEU A 9 -12.46 8.60 -23.31
N PRO A 10 -12.49 8.73 -21.97
CA PRO A 10 -11.70 7.86 -21.10
C PRO A 10 -11.96 6.38 -21.37
N ALA A 11 -10.89 5.62 -21.65
CA ALA A 11 -10.95 4.20 -22.01
C ALA A 11 -11.59 3.31 -20.92
N GLY A 12 -11.58 3.76 -19.66
CA GLY A 12 -12.29 3.08 -18.56
C GLY A 12 -13.80 3.26 -18.58
N LEU A 13 -14.37 4.03 -19.51
CA LEU A 13 -15.82 4.18 -19.67
C LEU A 13 -16.34 3.41 -20.88
N ILE A 14 -15.57 3.36 -21.96
CA ILE A 14 -15.92 2.62 -23.16
C ILE A 14 -14.64 2.04 -23.75
N THR A 15 -14.66 0.74 -24.04
CA THR A 15 -13.61 0.07 -24.79
C THR A 15 -14.19 -0.68 -25.98
N CYS A 16 -13.36 -0.96 -26.98
CA CYS A 16 -13.75 -1.63 -28.21
C CYS A 16 -12.84 -2.83 -28.44
N LEU A 17 -13.41 -3.94 -28.91
CA LEU A 17 -12.66 -5.11 -29.33
C LEU A 17 -12.93 -5.39 -30.81
N LEU A 18 -11.85 -5.53 -31.58
CA LEU A 18 -11.90 -6.09 -32.94
C LEU A 18 -11.32 -7.49 -32.90
N ASN A 19 -12.10 -8.50 -33.29
CA ASN A 19 -11.70 -9.92 -33.23
C ASN A 19 -11.13 -10.32 -31.84
N ASN A 20 -11.79 -9.86 -30.76
CA ASN A 20 -11.36 -10.04 -29.35
C ASN A 20 -10.03 -9.40 -28.96
N LYS A 21 -9.45 -8.51 -29.79
CA LYS A 21 -8.32 -7.67 -29.42
C LYS A 21 -8.82 -6.28 -29.05
N GLU A 22 -8.47 -5.81 -27.86
CA GLU A 22 -8.78 -4.44 -27.44
C GLU A 22 -8.10 -3.43 -28.37
N VAL A 23 -8.88 -2.47 -28.85
CA VAL A 23 -8.42 -1.39 -29.74
C VAL A 23 -8.75 -0.04 -29.14
N ARG A 24 -7.96 0.98 -29.49
CA ARG A 24 -8.17 2.31 -28.93
C ARG A 24 -9.23 3.07 -29.71
N ILE A 25 -10.32 3.43 -29.03
CA ILE A 25 -11.32 4.36 -29.54
C ILE A 25 -10.69 5.77 -29.67
N VAL A 26 -10.90 6.41 -30.82
CA VAL A 26 -10.46 7.78 -31.11
C VAL A 26 -11.66 8.72 -31.06
N LYS A 27 -12.75 8.35 -31.73
CA LYS A 27 -14.01 9.08 -31.75
C LYS A 27 -15.18 8.13 -31.63
N ILE A 28 -16.23 8.58 -30.98
CA ILE A 28 -17.46 7.81 -30.85
C ILE A 28 -18.65 8.74 -30.97
N SER A 29 -19.69 8.28 -31.68
CA SER A 29 -20.99 8.93 -31.78
C SER A 29 -22.09 7.86 -31.80
N PRO A 30 -23.38 8.23 -31.67
CA PRO A 30 -24.49 7.29 -31.74
C PRO A 30 -24.58 6.48 -33.04
N LYS A 31 -23.89 6.88 -34.12
CA LYS A 31 -23.92 6.22 -35.43
C LYS A 31 -22.54 5.86 -35.99
N THR A 32 -21.46 6.38 -35.40
CA THR A 32 -20.10 6.17 -35.91
C THR A 32 -19.15 5.81 -34.79
N LEU A 33 -18.19 4.94 -35.10
CA LEU A 33 -17.11 4.55 -34.21
C LEU A 33 -15.78 4.61 -34.96
N THR A 34 -14.84 5.40 -34.46
CA THR A 34 -13.49 5.48 -35.01
C THR A 34 -12.50 4.85 -34.03
N VAL A 35 -11.73 3.88 -34.51
CA VAL A 35 -10.70 3.19 -33.71
C VAL A 35 -9.34 3.27 -34.38
N ARG A 36 -8.28 3.15 -33.58
CA ARG A 36 -6.90 3.08 -34.07
C ARG A 36 -6.16 1.85 -33.58
N LEU A 37 -5.30 1.32 -34.44
CA LEU A 37 -4.46 0.14 -34.20
C LEU A 37 -3.04 0.38 -34.70
N ALA A 38 -2.06 -0.26 -34.06
CA ALA A 38 -0.67 -0.22 -34.52
C ALA A 38 -0.43 -1.07 -35.79
N GLN A 39 -1.24 -2.11 -36.00
CA GLN A 39 -1.12 -3.05 -37.10
C GLN A 39 -2.45 -3.22 -37.82
N GLU A 40 -2.36 -3.49 -39.12
CA GLU A 40 -3.51 -3.71 -39.98
C GLU A 40 -4.19 -5.04 -39.64
N ILE A 41 -5.52 -5.04 -39.62
CA ILE A 41 -6.33 -6.25 -39.57
C ILE A 41 -6.87 -6.50 -40.98
N GLU A 42 -6.58 -7.69 -41.52
CA GLU A 42 -7.01 -8.11 -42.85
C GLU A 42 -8.52 -8.33 -42.93
N ASP A 43 -9.10 -8.99 -41.93
CA ASP A 43 -10.51 -9.36 -41.89
C ASP A 43 -11.11 -9.06 -40.50
N ILE A 44 -12.13 -8.20 -40.47
CA ILE A 44 -12.82 -7.81 -39.24
C ILE A 44 -14.09 -8.64 -39.18
N ARG A 45 -14.07 -9.70 -38.37
CA ARG A 45 -15.18 -10.65 -38.21
C ARG A 45 -16.10 -10.27 -37.07
N GLN A 46 -15.56 -9.57 -36.08
CA GLN A 46 -16.28 -9.23 -34.87
C GLN A 46 -15.90 -7.83 -34.42
N LEU A 47 -16.93 -7.00 -34.24
CA LEU A 47 -16.86 -5.71 -33.59
C LEU A 47 -17.65 -5.79 -32.28
N LYS A 48 -16.97 -5.57 -31.16
CA LYS A 48 -17.61 -5.48 -29.84
C LYS A 48 -17.29 -4.15 -29.21
N VAL A 49 -18.25 -3.61 -28.47
CA VAL A 49 -18.06 -2.39 -27.68
C VAL A 49 -18.53 -2.70 -26.27
N ALA A 50 -17.71 -2.37 -25.27
CA ALA A 50 -18.04 -2.55 -23.86
C ALA A 50 -18.20 -1.19 -23.20
N PHE A 51 -19.35 -0.96 -22.56
CA PHE A 51 -19.73 0.28 -21.91
C PHE A 51 -19.76 0.10 -20.39
N TYR A 52 -19.12 1.00 -19.65
CA TYR A 52 -19.20 1.01 -18.19
C TYR A 52 -20.54 1.58 -17.73
N ILE A 53 -21.30 0.77 -16.98
CA ILE A 53 -22.59 1.14 -16.42
C ILE A 53 -22.36 1.63 -14.98
N PHE A 54 -22.44 2.94 -14.78
CA PHE A 54 -22.14 3.59 -13.50
C PHE A 54 -22.97 3.05 -12.33
N ASP A 55 -24.28 2.87 -12.52
CA ASP A 55 -25.19 2.43 -11.45
C ASP A 55 -25.00 0.96 -11.05
N GLU A 56 -24.38 0.16 -11.93
CA GLU A 56 -24.23 -1.29 -11.76
C GLU A 56 -22.77 -1.73 -11.56
N ASN A 57 -21.83 -0.78 -11.60
CA ASN A 57 -20.38 -1.01 -11.45
C ASN A 57 -19.80 -2.14 -12.33
N LYS A 58 -20.34 -2.31 -13.53
CA LYS A 58 -19.94 -3.37 -14.46
C LYS A 58 -19.88 -2.86 -15.89
N TYR A 59 -19.24 -3.65 -16.74
CA TYR A 59 -19.27 -3.41 -18.19
C TYR A 59 -20.40 -4.22 -18.83
N GLU A 60 -21.11 -3.57 -19.74
CA GLU A 60 -22.04 -4.21 -20.67
C GLU A 60 -21.34 -4.31 -22.03
N GLU A 61 -21.03 -5.53 -22.44
CA GLU A 61 -20.46 -5.81 -23.76
C GLU A 61 -21.60 -6.03 -24.77
N ILE A 62 -21.54 -5.31 -25.88
CA ILE A 62 -22.41 -5.50 -27.03
C ILE A 62 -21.60 -5.96 -28.23
N ALA A 63 -22.09 -6.99 -28.92
CA ALA A 63 -21.59 -7.39 -30.23
C ALA A 63 -22.38 -6.65 -31.30
N ILE A 64 -21.69 -5.92 -32.18
CA ILE A 64 -22.32 -5.17 -33.25
C ILE A 64 -22.48 -6.10 -34.45
N GLU A 65 -23.71 -6.50 -34.74
CA GLU A 65 -24.00 -7.41 -35.86
C GLU A 65 -24.02 -6.68 -37.21
N GLN A 66 -24.49 -5.43 -37.22
CA GLN A 66 -24.64 -4.63 -38.44
C GLN A 66 -23.75 -3.37 -38.38
N TYR A 67 -22.63 -3.42 -39.09
CA TYR A 67 -21.73 -2.28 -39.26
C TYR A 67 -21.11 -2.27 -40.66
N ASP A 68 -20.82 -1.06 -41.14
CA ASP A 68 -20.11 -0.84 -42.40
C ASP A 68 -18.76 -0.16 -42.13
N LEU A 69 -17.68 -0.68 -42.71
CA LEU A 69 -16.40 0.01 -42.71
C LEU A 69 -16.42 1.13 -43.76
N ILE A 70 -16.64 2.37 -43.31
CA ILE A 70 -16.80 3.52 -44.21
C ILE A 70 -15.49 4.23 -44.54
N ASN A 71 -14.45 4.08 -43.71
CA ASN A 71 -13.13 4.65 -44.00
C ASN A 71 -12.00 3.86 -43.33
N LYS A 72 -10.85 3.80 -44.00
CA LYS A 72 -9.60 3.22 -43.52
C LYS A 72 -8.44 4.12 -43.95
N VAL A 73 -7.72 4.67 -42.97
CA VAL A 73 -6.60 5.59 -43.21
C VAL A 73 -5.33 5.04 -42.60
N LYS A 74 -4.30 4.84 -43.42
CA LYS A 74 -2.96 4.43 -42.98
C LYS A 74 -2.12 5.66 -42.67
N HIS A 75 -1.61 5.74 -41.45
CA HIS A 75 -0.64 6.73 -41.01
C HIS A 75 0.73 6.07 -40.84
N GLU A 76 1.76 6.87 -40.55
CA GLU A 76 3.13 6.40 -40.36
C GLU A 76 3.25 5.34 -39.25
N PHE A 77 2.55 5.54 -38.12
CA PHE A 77 2.68 4.70 -36.92
C PHE A 77 1.43 3.90 -36.54
N TYR A 78 0.30 4.14 -37.20
CA TYR A 78 -0.98 3.50 -36.87
C TYR A 78 -1.96 3.55 -38.04
N ILE A 79 -3.03 2.79 -37.93
CA ILE A 79 -4.12 2.73 -38.90
C ILE A 79 -5.41 3.07 -38.18
N THR A 80 -6.25 3.88 -38.83
CA THR A 80 -7.56 4.28 -38.33
C THR A 80 -8.64 3.58 -39.13
N TYR A 81 -9.63 3.01 -38.44
CA TYR A 81 -10.83 2.43 -39.03
C TYR A 81 -12.05 3.24 -38.55
N VAL A 82 -12.95 3.57 -39.47
CA VAL A 82 -14.21 4.26 -39.16
C VAL A 82 -15.37 3.35 -39.55
N PHE A 83 -16.18 2.98 -38.56
CA PHE A 83 -17.37 2.18 -38.73
C PHE A 83 -18.61 3.06 -38.69
N SER A 84 -19.54 2.82 -39.62
CA SER A 84 -20.95 3.21 -39.49
C SER A 84 -21.69 2.10 -38.78
N ILE A 85 -22.45 2.42 -37.74
CA ILE A 85 -23.16 1.46 -36.90
C ILE A 85 -24.63 1.87 -36.85
N ASN A 86 -25.50 0.94 -37.24
CA ASN A 86 -26.95 1.10 -37.15
C ASN A 86 -27.53 0.06 -36.18
N ASP A 87 -27.23 0.24 -34.90
CA ASP A 87 -27.63 -0.66 -33.82
C ASP A 87 -28.28 0.15 -32.69
N GLU A 88 -29.51 -0.18 -32.33
CA GLU A 88 -30.27 0.56 -31.31
C GLU A 88 -29.65 0.44 -29.91
N MET A 89 -29.06 -0.71 -29.59
CA MET A 89 -28.42 -0.94 -28.30
C MET A 89 -27.15 -0.11 -28.18
N TYR A 90 -26.33 -0.07 -29.24
CA TYR A 90 -25.18 0.81 -29.35
C TYR A 90 -25.57 2.27 -29.18
N LEU A 91 -26.57 2.74 -29.93
CA LEU A 91 -27.06 4.12 -29.85
C LEU A 91 -27.48 4.49 -28.41
N LYS A 92 -28.25 3.61 -27.76
CA LYS A 92 -28.71 3.82 -26.38
C LYS A 92 -27.54 3.86 -25.40
N ASN A 93 -26.59 2.95 -25.51
CA ASN A 93 -25.43 2.85 -24.63
C ASN A 93 -24.45 4.03 -24.82
N VAL A 94 -24.24 4.50 -26.06
CA VAL A 94 -23.46 5.72 -26.32
C VAL A 94 -24.11 6.95 -25.66
N ARG A 95 -25.42 7.15 -25.85
CA ARG A 95 -26.13 8.29 -25.22
C ARG A 95 -26.09 8.22 -23.69
N LYS A 96 -26.28 7.03 -23.12
CA LYS A 96 -26.16 6.82 -21.66
C LYS A 96 -24.76 7.14 -21.17
N ALA A 97 -23.72 6.68 -21.86
CA ALA A 97 -22.33 6.96 -21.51
C ALA A 97 -22.01 8.45 -21.58
N PHE A 98 -22.48 9.17 -22.62
CA PHE A 98 -22.30 10.61 -22.74
C PHE A 98 -23.02 11.38 -21.63
N SER A 99 -24.25 11.01 -21.31
CA SER A 99 -25.00 11.62 -20.19
C SER A 99 -24.26 11.45 -18.87
N ASN A 100 -23.81 10.22 -18.57
CA ASN A 100 -23.07 9.91 -17.35
C ASN A 100 -21.73 10.65 -17.28
N TYR A 101 -20.98 10.68 -18.39
CA TYR A 101 -19.71 11.38 -18.45
C TYR A 101 -19.88 12.90 -18.35
N THR A 102 -20.91 13.46 -18.96
CA THR A 102 -21.27 14.89 -18.85
C THR A 102 -21.61 15.23 -17.40
N ARG A 103 -22.41 14.39 -16.72
CA ARG A 103 -22.69 14.54 -15.29
C ARG A 103 -21.39 14.52 -14.47
N TYR A 104 -20.50 13.57 -14.72
CA TYR A 104 -19.19 13.51 -14.05
C TYR A 104 -18.38 14.79 -14.26
N ILE A 105 -18.27 15.29 -15.50
CA ILE A 105 -17.53 16.53 -15.82
C ILE A 105 -18.16 17.71 -15.07
N ARG A 106 -19.49 17.84 -15.12
CA ARG A 106 -20.20 18.93 -14.45
C ARG A 106 -19.92 18.91 -12.95
N LEU A 107 -20.09 17.76 -12.29
CA LEU A 107 -19.81 17.63 -10.87
C LEU A 107 -18.34 17.96 -10.57
N LYS A 108 -17.39 17.44 -11.36
CA LYS A 108 -15.96 17.68 -11.12
C LYS A 108 -15.54 19.14 -11.33
N THR A 109 -16.23 19.86 -12.21
CA THR A 109 -15.88 21.23 -12.59
C THR A 109 -16.52 22.26 -11.67
N TYR A 110 -17.75 22.00 -11.21
CA TYR A 110 -18.58 23.00 -10.53
C TYR A 110 -18.94 22.65 -9.09
N SER A 111 -18.72 21.42 -8.62
CA SER A 111 -18.91 21.07 -7.20
C SER A 111 -17.65 21.33 -6.40
N ASP A 112 -17.81 21.70 -5.13
CA ASP A 112 -16.71 21.65 -4.17
C ASP A 112 -16.24 20.21 -4.00
N GLY A 113 -14.94 20.00 -3.72
CA GLY A 113 -14.31 18.68 -3.85
C GLY A 113 -14.98 17.57 -3.02
N ASN A 114 -15.52 17.94 -1.86
CA ASN A 114 -16.21 17.02 -0.97
C ASN A 114 -17.62 16.66 -1.46
N ASP A 115 -18.35 17.61 -2.06
CA ASP A 115 -19.68 17.39 -2.64
C ASP A 115 -19.62 16.51 -3.89
N PHE A 116 -18.58 16.69 -4.72
CA PHE A 116 -18.32 15.81 -5.85
C PHE A 116 -18.25 14.34 -5.41
N SER A 117 -17.51 14.05 -4.34
CA SER A 117 -17.31 12.68 -3.86
C SER A 117 -18.59 12.10 -3.23
N LYS A 118 -19.35 12.94 -2.51
CA LYS A 118 -20.67 12.57 -1.98
C LYS A 118 -21.63 12.18 -3.09
N ASP A 119 -21.77 13.03 -4.11
CA ASP A 119 -22.70 12.81 -5.22
C ASP A 119 -22.31 11.66 -6.15
N MET A 120 -21.01 11.39 -6.29
CA MET A 120 -20.50 10.35 -7.18
C MET A 120 -20.49 8.97 -6.54
N VAL A 121 -20.15 8.87 -5.25
CA VAL A 121 -19.89 7.57 -4.60
C VAL A 121 -20.45 7.44 -3.19
N GLY A 122 -21.28 8.38 -2.74
CA GLY A 122 -21.83 8.37 -1.38
C GLY A 122 -20.79 8.60 -0.29
N TYR A 123 -19.68 9.28 -0.60
CA TYR A 123 -18.65 9.61 0.38
C TYR A 123 -19.23 10.51 1.50
N PRO A 124 -18.97 10.23 2.80
CA PRO A 124 -19.48 11.02 3.91
C PRO A 124 -18.67 12.32 4.08
N SER A 125 -18.88 13.28 3.18
CA SER A 125 -18.16 14.56 3.17
C SER A 125 -18.27 15.36 4.47
N GLU A 126 -19.39 15.25 5.17
CA GLU A 126 -19.60 15.99 6.43
C GLU A 126 -18.66 15.51 7.54
N GLU A 127 -18.24 14.24 7.50
CA GLU A 127 -17.31 13.67 8.48
C GLU A 127 -15.88 14.20 8.30
N ASP A 128 -15.56 14.82 7.16
CA ASP A 128 -14.24 15.44 6.92
C ASP A 128 -13.97 16.67 7.80
N TYR A 129 -14.99 17.19 8.48
CA TYR A 129 -14.85 18.33 9.39
C TYR A 129 -14.72 17.94 10.85
N ASP A 130 -14.82 16.64 11.18
CA ASP A 130 -14.66 16.15 12.55
C ASP A 130 -13.24 15.65 12.80
N PHE A 131 -12.53 16.30 13.72
CA PHE A 131 -11.13 16.00 14.08
C PHE A 131 -10.99 15.74 15.57
N TYR A 132 -9.95 15.00 15.93
CA TYR A 132 -9.47 14.97 17.31
C TYR A 132 -8.71 16.26 17.63
N GLU A 133 -8.79 16.70 18.89
CA GLU A 133 -8.05 17.88 19.36
C GLU A 133 -6.54 17.65 19.37
N ASP A 134 -6.12 16.45 19.79
CA ASP A 134 -4.72 16.06 19.88
C ASP A 134 -4.52 14.55 19.57
N TYR A 135 -3.26 14.20 19.29
CA TYR A 135 -2.89 12.84 18.90
C TYR A 135 -2.96 11.82 20.03
N ILE A 136 -2.72 12.22 21.29
CA ILE A 136 -2.78 11.30 22.43
C ILE A 136 -4.24 10.87 22.67
N THR A 137 -5.17 11.83 22.67
CA THR A 137 -6.61 11.55 22.76
C THR A 137 -7.10 10.69 21.59
N GLN A 138 -6.63 10.98 20.37
CA GLN A 138 -6.91 10.16 19.19
C GLN A 138 -6.43 8.71 19.39
N LYS A 139 -5.17 8.53 19.78
CA LYS A 139 -4.57 7.20 19.98
C LYS A 139 -5.26 6.41 21.09
N GLN A 140 -5.57 7.05 22.22
CA GLN A 140 -6.31 6.41 23.31
C GLN A 140 -7.68 5.91 22.85
N LYS A 141 -8.44 6.72 22.10
CA LYS A 141 -9.75 6.32 21.55
C LYS A 141 -9.64 5.20 20.52
N TRP A 142 -8.58 5.20 19.73
CA TRP A 142 -8.31 4.15 18.75
C TRP A 142 -7.94 2.81 19.38
N MET A 143 -7.20 2.84 20.49
CA MET A 143 -6.74 1.63 21.20
C MET A 143 -7.74 1.13 22.25
N ALA A 144 -8.84 1.86 22.47
CA ALA A 144 -9.89 1.46 23.39
C ALA A 144 -10.65 0.21 22.90
N ASN A 145 -10.92 -0.72 23.82
CA ASN A 145 -11.73 -1.91 23.59
C ASN A 145 -11.23 -2.80 22.43
N LEU A 146 -9.91 -2.91 22.28
CA LEU A 146 -9.28 -3.71 21.23
C LEU A 146 -8.95 -5.14 21.65
N ASN A 147 -9.52 -5.72 22.72
CA ASN A 147 -9.11 -7.04 23.21
C ASN A 147 -10.02 -8.16 22.66
N TYR A 148 -9.54 -9.40 22.72
CA TYR A 148 -10.33 -10.57 22.34
C TYR A 148 -11.31 -10.96 23.45
N ASP A 149 -12.56 -11.22 23.12
CA ASP A 149 -13.53 -11.83 24.05
C ASP A 149 -13.10 -13.25 24.41
N ASN A 150 -12.95 -14.10 23.38
CA ASN A 150 -12.46 -15.47 23.48
C ASN A 150 -11.18 -15.62 22.64
N PHE A 151 -10.12 -16.15 23.24
CA PHE A 151 -8.83 -16.32 22.57
C PHE A 151 -8.19 -17.64 23.01
N ASN A 152 -7.82 -18.47 22.04
CA ASN A 152 -7.09 -19.69 22.32
C ASN A 152 -5.60 -19.37 22.45
N GLU A 153 -5.10 -19.25 23.68
CA GLU A 153 -3.68 -18.92 23.93
C GLU A 153 -2.70 -19.91 23.29
N SER A 154 -3.10 -21.16 23.04
CA SER A 154 -2.22 -22.13 22.37
C SER A 154 -1.81 -21.69 20.96
N ILE A 155 -2.59 -20.82 20.30
CA ILE A 155 -2.24 -20.30 18.98
C ILE A 155 -0.99 -19.41 19.00
N LEU A 156 -0.71 -18.79 20.15
CA LEU A 156 0.51 -18.00 20.35
C LEU A 156 1.75 -18.86 20.18
N ASN A 157 1.68 -20.18 20.42
CA ASN A 157 2.82 -21.08 20.23
C ASN A 157 3.25 -21.21 18.76
N LEU A 158 2.33 -20.93 17.82
CA LEU A 158 2.60 -20.93 16.39
C LEU A 158 3.24 -19.62 15.90
N LEU A 159 3.24 -18.58 16.73
CA LEU A 159 3.66 -17.23 16.36
C LEU A 159 5.00 -16.84 16.96
N GLU A 160 5.83 -16.20 16.17
CA GLU A 160 6.90 -15.33 16.66
C GLU A 160 6.29 -13.94 16.93
N ILE A 161 6.49 -13.38 18.14
CA ILE A 161 6.07 -12.00 18.45
C ILE A 161 7.30 -11.10 18.42
N ALA A 162 7.21 -10.04 17.60
CA ALA A 162 8.26 -9.07 17.40
C ALA A 162 7.77 -7.65 17.74
N VAL A 163 8.70 -6.78 18.13
CA VAL A 163 8.43 -5.35 18.35
C VAL A 163 9.31 -4.49 17.44
N ASN A 164 8.74 -3.41 16.89
CA ASN A 164 9.49 -2.44 16.12
C ASN A 164 9.97 -1.28 17.00
N ILE A 165 11.28 -1.05 17.03
CA ILE A 165 11.89 0.16 17.55
C ILE A 165 12.42 0.97 16.37
N ASP A 166 11.74 2.06 16.02
CA ASP A 166 11.90 2.72 14.72
C ASP A 166 12.36 4.17 14.80
N ASN A 167 12.67 4.65 16.01
CA ASN A 167 13.03 6.03 16.25
C ASN A 167 13.95 6.19 17.48
N TYR A 168 14.61 7.34 17.58
CA TYR A 168 15.60 7.64 18.61
C TYR A 168 15.07 7.60 20.04
N ASN A 169 13.79 7.87 20.28
CA ASN A 169 13.21 7.76 21.62
C ASN A 169 13.10 6.28 22.02
N LEU A 170 12.62 5.42 21.12
CA LEU A 170 12.54 3.97 21.36
C LEU A 170 13.93 3.33 21.49
N TYR A 171 14.89 3.70 20.65
CA TYR A 171 16.27 3.22 20.76
C TYR A 171 16.86 3.51 22.15
N LYS A 172 16.71 4.74 22.64
CA LYS A 172 17.21 5.15 23.96
C LYS A 172 16.48 4.42 25.09
N LYS A 173 15.15 4.32 25.03
CA LYS A 173 14.37 3.59 26.05
C LYS A 173 14.81 2.14 26.14
N TYR A 174 14.92 1.47 24.99
CA TYR A 174 15.36 0.08 24.97
C TYR A 174 16.79 -0.07 25.52
N LEU A 175 17.75 0.75 25.11
CA LEU A 175 19.13 0.66 25.63
C LEU A 175 19.24 0.84 27.16
N ASN A 176 18.33 1.60 27.76
CA ASN A 176 18.35 1.92 29.19
C ASN A 176 17.53 0.95 30.07
N MET A 177 16.75 0.05 29.47
CA MET A 177 15.85 -0.86 30.18
C MET A 177 16.15 -2.31 29.75
N ASN A 178 15.77 -3.30 30.55
CA ASN A 178 15.72 -4.67 30.04
C ASN A 178 14.48 -4.89 29.15
N ILE A 179 14.46 -5.93 28.32
CA ILE A 179 13.35 -6.16 27.38
C ILE A 179 11.96 -6.24 28.04
N ASN A 180 11.84 -6.83 29.23
CA ASN A 180 10.54 -6.96 29.90
C ASN A 180 10.02 -5.61 30.39
N GLU A 181 10.89 -4.81 31.00
CA GLU A 181 10.56 -3.44 31.43
C GLU A 181 10.24 -2.54 30.23
N PHE A 182 11.04 -2.61 29.17
CA PHE A 182 10.78 -1.90 27.92
C PHE A 182 9.39 -2.24 27.37
N MET A 183 9.06 -3.52 27.26
CA MET A 183 7.76 -3.94 26.73
C MET A 183 6.60 -3.52 27.62
N SER A 184 6.73 -3.63 28.94
CA SER A 184 5.70 -3.16 29.88
C SER A 184 5.41 -1.68 29.68
N ASN A 185 6.45 -0.85 29.55
CA ASN A 185 6.30 0.58 29.30
C ASN A 185 5.74 0.86 27.90
N TYR A 186 6.23 0.15 26.89
CA TYR A 186 5.79 0.30 25.50
C TYR A 186 4.31 -0.01 25.36
N LEU A 187 3.80 -1.10 25.93
CA LEU A 187 2.37 -1.44 25.82
C LEU A 187 1.49 -0.44 26.58
N LYS A 188 1.93 0.02 27.76
CA LYS A 188 1.21 1.02 28.57
C LYS A 188 1.13 2.37 27.86
N GLU A 189 2.23 2.85 27.28
CA GLU A 189 2.26 4.09 26.49
C GLU A 189 1.39 4.02 25.23
N ASN A 190 1.07 2.81 24.77
CA ASN A 190 0.21 2.56 23.62
C ASN A 190 -1.21 2.12 24.01
N PHE A 191 -1.57 2.19 25.30
CA PHE A 191 -2.91 1.87 25.83
C PHE A 191 -3.40 0.44 25.49
N ILE A 192 -2.48 -0.53 25.49
CA ILE A 192 -2.77 -1.90 25.03
C ILE A 192 -2.18 -2.99 25.95
N GLU A 193 -1.75 -2.62 27.16
CA GLU A 193 -1.06 -3.48 28.14
C GLU A 193 -1.84 -4.73 28.57
N ASN A 194 -3.18 -4.74 28.46
CA ASN A 194 -4.01 -5.86 28.88
C ASN A 194 -4.42 -6.81 27.73
N HIS A 195 -3.91 -6.59 26.51
CA HIS A 195 -4.37 -7.33 25.35
C HIS A 195 -3.77 -8.74 25.29
N LYS A 196 -4.63 -9.75 25.06
CA LYS A 196 -4.27 -11.18 25.17
C LYS A 196 -3.15 -11.64 24.22
N LEU A 197 -2.98 -10.98 23.07
CA LEU A 197 -1.84 -11.20 22.15
C LEU A 197 -0.47 -11.01 22.85
N PHE A 198 -0.40 -10.20 23.89
CA PHE A 198 0.84 -9.86 24.60
C PHE A 198 1.11 -10.76 25.82
N ASN A 199 0.30 -11.80 26.02
CA ASN A 199 0.61 -12.85 27.00
C ASN A 199 1.86 -13.66 26.58
N LYS A 200 2.19 -13.68 25.28
CA LYS A 200 3.46 -14.23 24.77
C LYS A 200 4.57 -13.18 24.81
N LYS A 201 5.69 -13.54 25.42
CA LYS A 201 6.92 -12.74 25.40
C LYS A 201 7.41 -12.56 23.96
N ILE A 202 7.94 -11.38 23.67
CA ILE A 202 8.60 -11.14 22.41
C ILE A 202 9.89 -11.93 22.31
N SER A 203 10.23 -12.35 21.09
CA SER A 203 11.45 -13.11 20.79
C SER A 203 12.31 -12.43 19.73
N ARG A 204 11.84 -11.32 19.17
CA ARG A 204 12.53 -10.59 18.10
C ARG A 204 12.34 -9.09 18.22
N ILE A 205 13.36 -8.34 17.84
CA ILE A 205 13.32 -6.89 17.74
C ILE A 205 13.65 -6.43 16.32
N TYR A 206 12.82 -5.53 15.79
CA TYR A 206 13.05 -4.81 14.54
C TYR A 206 13.71 -3.47 14.87
N ILE A 207 14.82 -3.16 14.21
CA ILE A 207 15.64 -1.97 14.47
C ILE A 207 15.80 -1.19 13.17
N GLY A 208 15.56 0.11 13.21
CA GLY A 208 15.63 0.97 12.04
C GLY A 208 14.25 1.41 11.60
N ASN A 209 14.17 2.11 10.48
CA ASN A 209 12.91 2.63 10.00
C ASN A 209 12.76 2.22 8.54
N GLU A 210 11.58 1.75 8.14
CA GLU A 210 11.31 1.35 6.75
C GLU A 210 10.96 2.54 5.85
N PHE A 211 10.61 3.69 6.44
CA PHE A 211 10.08 4.84 5.73
C PHE A 211 11.07 6.00 5.66
N CYS A 212 11.64 6.43 6.79
CA CYS A 212 12.45 7.64 6.91
C CYS A 212 13.92 7.35 7.24
N HIS A 213 14.83 7.63 6.29
CA HIS A 213 16.26 7.36 6.45
C HIS A 213 16.89 8.16 7.61
N ASN A 214 16.32 9.32 7.97
CA ASN A 214 16.79 10.13 9.08
C ASN A 214 16.49 9.51 10.46
N LEU A 215 15.58 8.54 10.54
CA LEU A 215 15.27 7.81 11.77
C LEU A 215 16.07 6.51 11.92
N PHE A 216 16.87 6.15 10.91
CA PHE A 216 17.80 5.05 11.03
C PHE A 216 18.86 5.39 12.10
N PRO A 217 19.18 4.47 13.02
CA PRO A 217 20.10 4.75 14.11
C PRO A 217 21.52 5.01 13.60
N LYS A 218 22.26 5.86 14.30
CA LYS A 218 23.71 5.96 14.08
C LYS A 218 24.37 4.60 14.30
N LYS A 219 25.40 4.32 13.50
CA LYS A 219 26.14 3.04 13.49
C LYS A 219 26.48 2.48 14.88
N LYS A 220 27.08 3.30 15.75
CA LYS A 220 27.40 2.89 17.14
C LYS A 220 26.14 2.43 17.91
N MET A 221 25.07 3.22 17.85
CA MET A 221 23.81 2.91 18.53
C MET A 221 23.18 1.63 17.98
N LEU A 222 23.22 1.43 16.66
CA LEU A 222 22.74 0.19 16.02
C LEU A 222 23.47 -1.03 16.59
N MET A 223 24.81 -1.00 16.63
CA MET A 223 25.60 -2.11 17.15
C MET A 223 25.40 -2.33 18.65
N ASP A 224 25.20 -1.28 19.44
CA ASP A 224 24.89 -1.39 20.86
C ASP A 224 23.54 -2.09 21.08
N ILE A 225 22.53 -1.76 20.27
CA ILE A 225 21.22 -2.43 20.29
C ILE A 225 21.36 -3.90 19.88
N ILE A 226 22.08 -4.21 18.79
CA ILE A 226 22.31 -5.58 18.32
C ILE A 226 22.96 -6.44 19.42
N ARG A 227 24.02 -5.92 20.06
CA ARG A 227 24.71 -6.62 21.15
C ARG A 227 23.80 -6.84 22.35
N LYS A 228 23.00 -5.84 22.72
CA LYS A 228 22.04 -5.95 23.83
C LYS A 228 20.96 -6.98 23.53
N ALA A 229 20.32 -6.89 22.36
CA ALA A 229 19.28 -7.84 21.94
C ALA A 229 19.79 -9.28 21.97
N THR A 230 21.01 -9.50 21.48
CA THR A 230 21.65 -10.82 21.50
C THR A 230 21.90 -11.33 22.92
N LYS A 231 22.32 -10.45 23.85
CA LYS A 231 22.49 -10.80 25.28
C LYS A 231 21.16 -11.09 26.00
N GLU A 232 20.05 -10.57 25.47
CA GLU A 232 18.70 -10.80 25.97
C GLU A 232 17.99 -11.95 25.21
N ASP A 233 18.76 -12.75 24.45
CA ASP A 233 18.27 -13.88 23.64
C ASP A 233 17.16 -13.49 22.64
N LEU A 234 17.22 -12.27 22.12
CA LEU A 234 16.34 -11.79 21.07
C LEU A 234 16.99 -11.97 19.69
N GLU A 235 16.18 -12.44 18.77
CA GLU A 235 16.52 -12.38 17.36
C GLU A 235 16.45 -10.93 16.85
N VAL A 236 17.26 -10.61 15.84
CA VAL A 236 17.38 -9.23 15.32
C VAL A 236 16.98 -9.17 13.86
N THR A 237 16.14 -8.18 13.55
CA THR A 237 15.84 -7.75 12.19
C THR A 237 16.23 -6.27 12.03
N VAL A 238 17.00 -5.94 11.00
CA VAL A 238 17.39 -4.55 10.68
C VAL A 238 16.61 -4.05 9.47
N CYS A 239 15.91 -2.93 9.65
CA CYS A 239 15.03 -2.35 8.64
C CYS A 239 15.69 -1.17 7.94
N PHE A 240 15.94 -1.34 6.64
CA PHE A 240 16.41 -0.26 5.79
C PHE A 240 15.23 0.38 5.03
N THR A 241 15.36 1.67 4.73
CA THR A 241 14.44 2.40 3.86
C THR A 241 14.75 2.17 2.38
N TYR A 242 14.04 2.88 1.50
CA TYR A 242 14.53 3.16 0.15
C TYR A 242 15.95 3.78 0.20
N ILE A 243 16.77 3.54 -0.83
CA ILE A 243 18.15 4.05 -0.87
C ILE A 243 18.19 5.36 -1.66
N ARG A 244 19.00 6.32 -1.18
CA ARG A 244 19.43 7.47 -1.98
C ARG A 244 20.89 7.29 -2.34
N GLU A 245 21.26 7.73 -3.53
CA GLU A 245 22.62 7.59 -4.06
C GLU A 245 23.69 8.12 -3.09
N CYS A 246 23.46 9.29 -2.51
CA CYS A 246 24.36 9.91 -1.53
C CYS A 246 24.52 9.13 -0.21
N TYR A 247 23.70 8.11 0.06
CA TYR A 247 23.79 7.27 1.26
C TYR A 247 24.28 5.85 0.98
N ILE A 248 24.57 5.50 -0.28
CA ILE A 248 24.99 4.13 -0.64
C ILE A 248 26.24 3.71 0.15
N ASP A 249 27.29 4.53 0.17
CA ASP A 249 28.54 4.19 0.84
C ASP A 249 28.35 4.02 2.36
N ASN A 250 27.58 4.91 2.98
CA ASN A 250 27.26 4.82 4.40
C ASN A 250 26.45 3.55 4.73
N ILE A 251 25.48 3.16 3.88
CA ILE A 251 24.70 1.94 4.06
C ILE A 251 25.60 0.71 3.90
N LYS A 252 26.50 0.72 2.90
CA LYS A 252 27.47 -0.35 2.67
C LYS A 252 28.37 -0.55 3.88
N ASP A 253 28.87 0.53 4.47
CA ASP A 253 29.68 0.49 5.68
C ASP A 253 28.92 -0.10 6.87
N ILE A 254 27.65 0.27 7.04
CA ILE A 254 26.79 -0.30 8.09
C ILE A 254 26.57 -1.81 7.88
N ILE A 255 26.27 -2.24 6.65
CA ILE A 255 26.08 -3.66 6.32
C ILE A 255 27.35 -4.46 6.59
N ASN A 256 28.52 -3.93 6.23
CA ASN A 256 29.80 -4.58 6.49
C ASN A 256 30.07 -4.72 7.99
N GLU A 257 29.74 -3.71 8.80
CA GLU A 257 29.90 -3.78 10.25
C GLU A 257 28.97 -4.82 10.88
N ILE A 258 27.71 -4.88 10.45
CA ILE A 258 26.76 -5.92 10.87
C ILE A 258 27.29 -7.30 10.49
N TYR A 259 27.74 -7.47 9.24
CA TYR A 259 28.24 -8.75 8.73
C TYR A 259 29.48 -9.24 9.48
N ASN A 260 30.45 -8.36 9.73
CA ASN A 260 31.64 -8.71 10.51
C ASN A 260 31.26 -9.13 11.92
N TRP A 261 30.35 -8.40 12.57
CA TRP A 261 29.84 -8.77 13.89
C TRP A 261 29.14 -10.14 13.86
N CYS A 262 28.34 -10.43 12.82
CA CYS A 262 27.71 -11.73 12.63
C CYS A 262 28.72 -12.88 12.53
N ILE A 263 29.83 -12.69 11.81
CA ILE A 263 30.91 -13.67 11.70
C ILE A 263 31.54 -13.91 13.07
N GLU A 264 31.94 -12.84 13.76
CA GLU A 264 32.62 -12.92 15.07
C GLU A 264 31.78 -13.62 16.14
N ASN A 265 30.45 -13.47 16.07
CA ASN A 265 29.53 -14.02 17.06
C ASN A 265 28.80 -15.28 16.58
N ASN A 266 29.06 -15.71 15.34
CA ASN A 266 28.35 -16.79 14.66
C ASN A 266 26.81 -16.67 14.77
N LYS A 267 26.28 -15.47 14.51
CA LYS A 267 24.86 -15.15 14.62
C LYS A 267 24.34 -14.61 13.29
N LYS A 268 23.16 -15.07 12.88
CA LYS A 268 22.48 -14.53 11.69
C LYS A 268 21.67 -13.30 12.05
N ILE A 269 21.60 -12.35 11.13
CA ILE A 269 20.73 -11.17 11.25
C ILE A 269 19.83 -11.12 10.01
N GLU A 270 18.56 -10.84 10.24
CA GLU A 270 17.60 -10.63 9.16
C GLU A 270 17.62 -9.16 8.73
N ILE A 271 17.59 -8.90 7.43
CA ILE A 271 17.56 -7.57 6.84
C ILE A 271 16.26 -7.41 6.07
N VAL A 272 15.44 -6.43 6.47
CA VAL A 272 14.27 -6.00 5.68
C VAL A 272 14.75 -5.02 4.62
N ILE A 273 14.53 -5.36 3.36
CA ILE A 273 14.90 -4.53 2.21
C ILE A 273 13.67 -3.81 1.65
N ASN A 274 13.79 -2.51 1.44
CA ASN A 274 12.76 -1.66 0.84
C ASN A 274 13.22 -1.02 -0.48
N ASP A 275 14.38 -1.44 -0.98
CA ASP A 275 14.97 -1.03 -2.25
C ASP A 275 15.70 -2.21 -2.88
N TRP A 276 15.56 -2.41 -4.19
CA TRP A 276 16.26 -3.48 -4.91
C TRP A 276 17.78 -3.26 -4.93
N GLY A 277 18.24 -2.00 -4.80
CA GLY A 277 19.66 -1.68 -4.67
C GLY A 277 20.34 -2.37 -3.47
N MET A 278 19.57 -2.74 -2.44
CA MET A 278 20.10 -3.47 -1.28
C MET A 278 20.66 -4.85 -1.66
N LEU A 279 20.12 -5.50 -2.70
CA LEU A 279 20.58 -6.82 -3.14
C LEU A 279 22.07 -6.77 -3.50
N LYS A 280 22.51 -5.72 -4.18
CA LYS A 280 23.92 -5.55 -4.55
C LYS A 280 24.81 -5.29 -3.34
N LEU A 281 24.30 -4.63 -2.30
CA LEU A 281 25.07 -4.33 -1.09
C LEU A 281 25.26 -5.58 -0.21
N ILE A 282 24.30 -6.51 -0.26
CA ILE A 282 24.28 -7.72 0.56
C ILE A 282 24.93 -8.91 -0.15
N GLU A 283 25.15 -8.83 -1.47
CA GLU A 283 25.85 -9.84 -2.26
C GLU A 283 27.11 -10.39 -1.56
N ASN A 284 27.23 -11.72 -1.54
CA ASN A 284 28.29 -12.50 -0.90
C ASN A 284 28.30 -12.45 0.65
N LYS A 285 27.15 -12.15 1.28
CA LYS A 285 26.97 -12.12 2.75
C LYS A 285 25.80 -12.99 3.22
N GLU A 286 25.26 -13.83 2.34
CA GLU A 286 24.04 -14.62 2.53
C GLU A 286 24.20 -15.74 3.57
N ASN A 287 25.43 -16.11 3.90
CA ASN A 287 25.76 -17.04 4.97
C ASN A 287 25.33 -16.52 6.36
N TYR A 288 25.33 -15.20 6.57
CA TYR A 288 24.95 -14.57 7.85
C TYR A 288 23.79 -13.58 7.75
N LEU A 289 23.55 -12.98 6.59
CA LEU A 289 22.46 -12.03 6.39
C LEU A 289 21.32 -12.69 5.61
N THR A 290 20.15 -12.78 6.23
CA THR A 290 18.93 -13.30 5.57
C THR A 290 18.02 -12.15 5.15
N LEU A 291 17.33 -12.28 4.01
CA LEU A 291 16.51 -11.20 3.47
C LEU A 291 15.02 -11.37 3.73
N SER A 292 14.36 -10.27 4.07
CA SER A 292 12.90 -10.11 4.10
C SER A 292 12.47 -9.00 3.15
N LEU A 293 11.41 -9.24 2.36
CA LEU A 293 10.82 -8.23 1.46
C LEU A 293 9.99 -7.24 2.28
N GLY A 294 10.47 -6.00 2.38
CA GLY A 294 9.82 -4.94 3.15
C GLY A 294 8.52 -4.41 2.53
N VAL A 295 7.78 -3.64 3.34
CA VAL A 295 6.42 -3.18 3.00
C VAL A 295 6.39 -2.21 1.82
N LEU A 296 7.49 -1.52 1.51
CA LEU A 296 7.58 -0.60 0.36
C LEU A 296 7.73 -1.35 -0.98
N LEU A 297 8.33 -2.54 -0.96
CA LEU A 297 8.42 -3.41 -2.13
C LEU A 297 7.21 -4.34 -2.25
N ASN A 298 6.57 -4.69 -1.13
CA ASN A 298 5.29 -5.40 -1.10
C ASN A 298 4.10 -4.48 -1.44
N LYS A 299 4.06 -3.98 -2.68
CA LYS A 299 3.09 -2.95 -3.11
C LYS A 299 1.66 -3.47 -3.16
N ARG A 300 0.76 -2.72 -2.53
CA ARG A 300 -0.68 -3.01 -2.45
C ARG A 300 -1.50 -1.73 -2.45
N LYS A 301 -2.76 -1.81 -2.88
CA LYS A 301 -3.72 -0.70 -2.81
C LYS A 301 -4.22 -0.58 -1.38
N LYS A 302 -3.73 0.41 -0.63
CA LYS A 302 -4.03 0.61 0.79
C LYS A 302 -4.51 2.04 1.01
N ASP A 303 -5.78 2.22 1.29
CA ASP A 303 -6.37 3.50 1.71
C ASP A 303 -7.74 3.19 2.36
N PRO A 304 -8.07 3.76 3.52
CA PRO A 304 -9.36 3.54 4.16
C PRO A 304 -10.53 4.00 3.28
N ARG A 305 -10.30 4.94 2.34
CA ARG A 305 -11.32 5.44 1.42
C ARG A 305 -11.60 4.50 0.25
N TYR A 306 -10.86 3.39 0.09
CA TYR A 306 -11.15 2.42 -0.98
C TYR A 306 -12.56 1.84 -0.88
N ILE A 307 -13.13 1.77 0.32
CA ILE A 307 -14.48 1.25 0.54
C ILE A 307 -15.57 2.06 -0.18
N TYR A 308 -15.30 3.35 -0.44
CA TYR A 308 -16.21 4.23 -1.16
C TYR A 308 -16.01 4.19 -2.68
N LYS A 309 -15.08 3.39 -3.21
CA LYS A 309 -14.94 3.31 -4.67
C LYS A 309 -16.08 2.50 -5.28
N ASN A 310 -16.62 3.00 -6.39
CA ASN A 310 -17.52 2.27 -7.26
C ASN A 310 -16.93 0.89 -7.60
N GLY A 311 -17.74 -0.16 -7.45
CA GLY A 311 -17.32 -1.54 -7.67
C GLY A 311 -16.51 -2.17 -6.55
N TYR A 312 -16.31 -1.50 -5.39
CA TYR A 312 -15.49 -2.05 -4.30
C TYR A 312 -16.03 -3.39 -3.79
N SER A 313 -17.34 -3.48 -3.53
CA SER A 313 -17.97 -4.68 -3.00
C SER A 313 -17.83 -5.88 -3.94
N GLU A 314 -18.00 -5.64 -5.23
CA GLU A 314 -17.93 -6.62 -6.32
C GLU A 314 -16.49 -7.08 -6.58
N ASN A 315 -15.51 -6.18 -6.39
CA ASN A 315 -14.10 -6.43 -6.72
C ASN A 315 -13.19 -6.63 -5.50
N LYS A 316 -13.76 -6.72 -4.28
CA LYS A 316 -12.99 -6.84 -3.03
C LYS A 316 -12.03 -8.04 -3.01
N ASN A 317 -12.38 -9.14 -3.69
CA ASN A 317 -11.51 -10.31 -3.76
C ASN A 317 -10.27 -10.07 -4.64
N LEU A 318 -10.38 -9.21 -5.67
CA LEU A 318 -9.26 -8.90 -6.58
C LEU A 318 -8.20 -8.05 -5.88
N ILE A 319 -8.59 -7.14 -5.00
CA ILE A 319 -7.63 -6.29 -4.24
C ILE A 319 -6.86 -7.07 -3.16
N GLY A 320 -7.36 -8.24 -2.76
CA GLY A 320 -6.69 -9.13 -1.82
C GLY A 320 -5.39 -9.72 -2.37
N ASN A 321 -5.25 -9.81 -3.70
CA ASN A 321 -4.04 -10.29 -4.37
C ASN A 321 -3.06 -9.15 -4.68
N ASN A 322 -1.79 -9.49 -4.78
CA ASN A 322 -0.73 -8.63 -5.29
C ASN A 322 0.34 -9.44 -6.04
N SER A 323 1.49 -8.81 -6.31
CA SER A 323 2.60 -9.45 -7.01
C SER A 323 3.11 -10.72 -6.31
N LEU A 324 3.05 -10.83 -4.98
CA LEU A 324 3.50 -12.03 -4.26
C LEU A 324 2.67 -13.27 -4.60
N ASN A 325 1.42 -13.09 -5.04
CA ASN A 325 0.57 -14.20 -5.48
C ASN A 325 0.90 -14.64 -6.93
N SER A 326 1.80 -13.94 -7.63
CA SER A 326 2.27 -14.32 -8.96
C SER A 326 3.45 -15.29 -8.87
N LYS A 327 3.38 -16.37 -9.66
CA LYS A 327 4.46 -17.37 -9.76
C LYS A 327 5.79 -16.71 -10.17
N ILE A 328 5.77 -15.86 -11.20
CA ILE A 328 6.96 -15.20 -11.76
C ILE A 328 7.67 -14.37 -10.69
N PHE A 329 6.92 -13.59 -9.92
CA PHE A 329 7.51 -12.77 -8.86
C PHE A 329 8.03 -13.62 -7.69
N SER A 330 7.29 -14.67 -7.31
CA SER A 330 7.74 -15.61 -6.28
C SER A 330 9.02 -16.37 -6.65
N GLU A 331 9.25 -16.62 -7.95
CA GLU A 331 10.47 -17.25 -8.46
C GLU A 331 11.63 -16.27 -8.40
N PHE A 332 11.42 -15.04 -8.88
CA PHE A 332 12.39 -13.96 -8.77
C PHE A 332 12.87 -13.72 -7.32
N LEU A 333 11.95 -13.70 -6.34
CA LEU A 333 12.31 -13.52 -4.93
C LEU A 333 13.18 -14.67 -4.41
N ARG A 334 12.87 -15.91 -4.79
CA ARG A 334 13.66 -17.10 -4.41
C ARG A 334 15.05 -17.09 -5.02
N GLU A 335 15.17 -16.71 -6.30
CA GLU A 335 16.46 -16.55 -6.99
C GLU A 335 17.36 -15.51 -6.31
N ASN A 336 16.76 -14.52 -5.63
CA ASN A 336 17.46 -13.48 -4.87
C ASN A 336 17.55 -13.79 -3.36
N ASN A 337 17.31 -15.03 -2.93
CA ASN A 337 17.39 -15.47 -1.53
C ASN A 337 16.46 -14.72 -0.56
N ILE A 338 15.30 -14.26 -1.05
CA ILE A 338 14.26 -13.62 -0.23
C ILE A 338 13.16 -14.64 0.05
N TYR A 339 13.02 -15.04 1.32
CA TYR A 339 12.10 -16.11 1.74
C TYR A 339 11.02 -15.65 2.73
N ARG A 340 11.16 -14.44 3.27
CA ARG A 340 10.17 -13.82 4.15
C ARG A 340 9.59 -12.56 3.51
N TYR A 341 8.29 -12.34 3.68
CA TYR A 341 7.60 -11.17 3.14
C TYR A 341 6.84 -10.43 4.25
N GLU A 342 7.03 -9.11 4.32
CA GLU A 342 6.36 -8.22 5.27
C GLU A 342 4.97 -7.84 4.72
N TYR A 343 3.91 -8.22 5.42
CA TYR A 343 2.53 -7.81 5.19
C TYR A 343 2.10 -6.80 6.26
N GLU A 344 1.10 -5.99 5.94
CA GLU A 344 0.43 -5.12 6.92
C GLU A 344 -1.05 -5.46 6.97
N SER A 345 -1.65 -5.42 8.16
CA SER A 345 -3.11 -5.52 8.30
C SER A 345 -3.76 -4.33 7.60
N CYS A 346 -4.69 -4.60 6.71
CA CYS A 346 -5.46 -3.56 6.03
C CYS A 346 -6.93 -3.96 6.03
N GLY A 347 -7.86 -3.00 6.04
CA GLY A 347 -9.31 -3.18 6.23
C GLY A 347 -10.08 -4.05 5.21
N TYR A 348 -9.38 -4.89 4.45
CA TYR A 348 -9.93 -5.94 3.59
C TYR A 348 -9.06 -7.20 3.66
N LYS A 349 -9.65 -8.36 3.33
CA LYS A 349 -8.94 -9.65 3.39
C LYS A 349 -7.77 -9.69 2.39
N ILE A 350 -6.61 -10.11 2.88
CA ILE A 350 -5.38 -10.28 2.10
C ILE A 350 -5.23 -11.75 1.76
N ASN A 351 -4.84 -12.07 0.52
CA ASN A 351 -4.46 -13.43 0.16
C ASN A 351 -2.98 -13.64 0.44
N ILE A 352 -2.68 -14.39 1.50
CA ILE A 352 -1.31 -14.71 1.88
C ILE A 352 -0.68 -15.62 0.82
N ALA A 353 0.46 -15.18 0.26
CA ALA A 353 1.24 -16.00 -0.68
C ALA A 353 1.88 -17.21 0.03
N LYS A 354 2.52 -18.11 -0.72
CA LYS A 354 3.31 -19.19 -0.10
C LYS A 354 4.65 -18.65 0.38
N GLY A 355 5.07 -18.96 1.61
CA GLY A 355 6.36 -18.58 2.17
C GLY A 355 6.33 -18.40 3.69
N LYS A 356 7.27 -17.62 4.22
CA LYS A 356 7.27 -17.13 5.61
C LYS A 356 6.81 -15.68 5.65
N HIS A 357 6.04 -15.29 6.66
CA HIS A 357 5.33 -14.02 6.61
C HIS A 357 5.28 -13.32 7.95
N THR A 358 5.66 -12.05 7.94
CA THR A 358 5.43 -11.15 9.06
C THR A 358 4.19 -10.33 8.78
N LEU A 359 3.29 -10.20 9.74
CA LEU A 359 2.16 -9.29 9.66
C LEU A 359 2.32 -8.14 10.66
N HIS A 360 2.38 -6.92 10.14
CA HIS A 360 2.48 -5.68 10.91
C HIS A 360 1.11 -5.28 11.42
N LEU A 361 1.03 -4.98 12.72
CA LEU A 361 -0.17 -4.53 13.41
C LEU A 361 0.10 -3.28 14.28
N PRO A 362 -0.90 -2.42 14.51
CA PRO A 362 -2.20 -2.35 13.83
C PRO A 362 -2.20 -1.35 12.66
N PHE A 363 -1.08 -0.68 12.41
CA PHE A 363 -0.97 0.35 11.39
C PHE A 363 -0.50 -0.22 10.06
N TYR A 364 -1.04 0.35 8.98
CA TYR A 364 -0.57 0.13 7.63
C TYR A 364 -0.28 1.44 6.92
N VAL A 365 0.76 1.45 6.10
CA VAL A 365 1.12 2.62 5.30
C VAL A 365 0.20 2.77 4.10
N THR A 366 -0.37 3.95 3.90
CA THR A 366 -1.17 4.28 2.71
C THR A 366 -0.33 5.01 1.66
N ASN A 367 0.63 5.82 2.10
CA ASN A 367 1.51 6.58 1.23
C ASN A 367 2.85 6.86 1.94
N THR A 368 3.95 6.83 1.18
CA THR A 368 5.27 7.28 1.62
C THR A 368 5.87 8.17 0.54
N SER A 369 6.44 9.31 0.94
CA SER A 369 7.21 10.20 0.08
C SER A 369 8.69 10.06 0.36
N GLN A 370 9.55 10.29 -0.63
CA GLN A 370 10.98 10.44 -0.35
C GLN A 370 11.28 11.71 0.45
N TYR A 371 10.36 12.70 0.42
CA TYR A 371 10.51 13.97 1.11
C TYR A 371 9.60 14.07 2.33
N CYS A 372 10.12 14.68 3.40
CA CYS A 372 9.37 14.85 4.64
C CYS A 372 8.33 15.96 4.48
N THR A 373 7.05 15.59 4.45
CA THR A 373 5.92 16.53 4.34
C THR A 373 5.79 17.41 5.58
N LEU A 374 6.17 16.87 6.75
CA LEU A 374 6.15 17.60 8.01
C LEU A 374 7.24 18.68 8.02
N TYR A 375 8.45 18.35 7.55
CA TYR A 375 9.53 19.34 7.38
C TYR A 375 9.09 20.49 6.48
N ALA A 376 8.48 20.20 5.33
CA ALA A 376 7.97 21.21 4.41
C ALA A 376 6.93 22.12 5.09
N LYS A 377 5.97 21.53 5.82
CA LYS A 377 4.94 22.29 6.55
C LYS A 377 5.55 23.17 7.65
N CYS A 378 6.47 22.64 8.46
CA CYS A 378 7.08 23.40 9.57
C CYS A 378 8.01 24.53 9.08
N THR A 379 8.64 24.39 7.92
CA THR A 379 9.61 25.37 7.41
C THR A 379 9.02 26.36 6.41
N THR A 380 8.00 25.97 5.66
CA THR A 380 7.42 26.78 4.58
C THR A 380 5.93 27.10 4.77
N MET A 381 5.30 26.57 5.82
CA MET A 381 3.85 26.57 6.03
C MET A 381 3.03 25.86 4.94
N GLU A 382 3.69 25.27 3.93
CA GLU A 382 3.08 24.57 2.81
C GLU A 382 3.55 23.12 2.73
N ARG A 383 2.61 22.20 2.89
CA ARG A 383 2.89 20.75 2.81
C ARG A 383 3.42 20.31 1.43
N GLY A 384 3.01 21.01 0.37
CA GLY A 384 3.37 20.68 -1.01
C GLY A 384 4.79 21.11 -1.41
N LYS A 385 5.40 22.08 -0.73
CA LYS A 385 6.73 22.61 -1.03
C LYS A 385 7.85 21.74 -0.47
N GLN A 386 7.82 20.46 -0.85
CA GLN A 386 8.76 19.45 -0.38
C GLN A 386 10.13 19.61 -1.05
N LYS A 387 11.19 19.59 -0.24
CA LYS A 387 12.59 19.57 -0.67
C LYS A 387 13.37 18.56 0.18
N LEU A 388 14.55 18.16 -0.29
CA LEU A 388 15.47 17.36 0.50
C LEU A 388 15.96 18.20 1.69
N ALA A 389 15.73 17.71 2.92
CA ALA A 389 16.24 18.35 4.11
C ALA A 389 17.72 17.95 4.30
N MET A 390 18.63 18.93 4.35
CA MET A 390 20.07 18.70 4.58
C MET A 390 20.41 18.42 6.06
N GLY A 391 19.44 18.59 6.95
CA GLY A 391 19.50 18.21 8.36
C GLY A 391 18.09 17.98 8.88
N CYS A 392 17.88 16.90 9.64
CA CYS A 392 16.57 16.55 10.18
C CYS A 392 16.39 17.12 11.60
N PRO A 393 15.51 18.12 11.81
CA PRO A 393 15.21 18.65 13.14
C PRO A 393 14.29 17.73 13.97
N MET A 394 13.87 16.59 13.41
CA MET A 394 13.01 15.61 14.08
C MET A 394 11.66 16.16 14.55
N TYR A 395 11.03 17.05 13.77
CA TYR A 395 9.68 17.58 14.05
C TYR A 395 8.63 16.48 14.31
N CYS A 396 8.83 15.27 13.79
CA CYS A 396 7.95 14.12 14.02
C CYS A 396 7.94 13.58 15.46
N ASN A 397 8.80 14.12 16.33
CA ASN A 397 8.74 13.89 17.77
C ASN A 397 7.63 14.72 18.43
N ASP A 398 7.36 15.91 17.91
CA ASP A 398 6.46 16.89 18.53
C ASP A 398 5.17 17.06 17.74
N TYR A 399 5.20 16.81 16.42
CA TYR A 399 4.10 17.07 15.52
C TYR A 399 3.71 15.84 14.70
N VAL A 400 2.41 15.71 14.47
CA VAL A 400 1.79 14.79 13.52
C VAL A 400 0.74 15.54 12.71
N PHE A 401 0.46 15.06 11.49
CA PHE A 401 -0.72 15.52 10.75
C PHE A 401 -1.95 14.76 11.25
N SER A 402 -2.93 15.49 11.76
CA SER A 402 -4.27 14.98 12.01
C SER A 402 -5.04 14.87 10.69
N TYR A 403 -5.98 13.92 10.68
CA TYR A 403 -6.94 13.70 9.61
C TYR A 403 -8.33 13.53 10.24
N PRO A 404 -9.40 13.65 9.43
CA PRO A 404 -10.75 13.41 9.89
C PRO A 404 -10.91 12.06 10.60
N LYS A 405 -11.74 12.03 11.66
CA LYS A 405 -11.85 10.87 12.57
C LYS A 405 -12.22 9.58 11.85
N HIS A 406 -13.15 9.64 10.90
CA HIS A 406 -13.68 8.48 10.19
C HIS A 406 -12.65 7.77 9.32
N LEU A 407 -11.62 8.49 8.85
CA LEU A 407 -10.56 7.90 8.04
C LEU A 407 -9.60 7.04 8.84
N LYS A 408 -9.50 7.25 10.16
CA LYS A 408 -8.50 6.60 11.02
C LYS A 408 -7.05 6.75 10.51
N ILE A 409 -6.68 7.92 9.98
CA ILE A 409 -5.34 8.21 9.42
C ILE A 409 -4.54 9.15 10.34
N ILE A 410 -3.22 8.95 10.37
CA ILE A 410 -2.24 9.93 10.82
C ILE A 410 -1.16 10.14 9.77
N GLY A 411 -0.61 11.35 9.69
CA GLY A 411 0.62 11.61 8.97
C GLY A 411 1.78 11.78 9.93
N ARG A 412 2.79 10.91 9.84
CA ARG A 412 4.00 10.99 10.65
C ARG A 412 5.21 10.61 9.80
N TYR A 413 6.36 11.16 10.15
CA TYR A 413 7.58 11.02 9.35
C TYR A 413 7.37 11.60 7.93
N ASN A 414 7.69 10.82 6.90
CA ASN A 414 7.45 11.07 5.49
C ASN A 414 6.27 10.23 4.94
N SER A 415 5.40 9.71 5.81
CA SER A 415 4.37 8.73 5.47
C SER A 415 3.00 9.06 6.06
N LEU A 416 1.98 8.41 5.51
CA LEU A 416 0.62 8.34 6.05
C LEU A 416 0.34 6.92 6.51
N PHE A 417 -0.19 6.79 7.71
CA PHE A 417 -0.53 5.51 8.32
C PHE A 417 -2.01 5.50 8.67
N SER A 418 -2.66 4.39 8.39
CA SER A 418 -4.05 4.16 8.78
C SER A 418 -4.11 3.02 9.79
N LEU A 419 -5.03 3.12 10.74
CA LEU A 419 -5.28 2.06 11.71
C LEU A 419 -6.21 1.00 11.11
N ASP A 420 -5.84 -0.27 11.26
CA ASP A 420 -6.74 -1.41 11.14
C ASP A 420 -6.85 -2.12 12.49
N ASP A 421 -7.97 -1.90 13.19
CA ASP A 421 -8.25 -2.49 14.50
C ASP A 421 -8.87 -3.88 14.42
N THR A 422 -9.10 -4.41 13.21
CA THR A 422 -9.83 -5.67 13.01
C THR A 422 -9.16 -6.85 13.70
N LEU A 423 -7.84 -7.00 13.53
CA LEU A 423 -7.11 -8.18 14.02
C LEU A 423 -6.77 -8.12 15.51
N LEU A 424 -6.88 -6.94 16.11
CA LEU A 424 -6.82 -6.80 17.57
C LEU A 424 -8.18 -7.12 18.20
N LYS A 425 -9.31 -6.79 17.56
CA LYS A 425 -10.65 -7.12 18.08
C LYS A 425 -11.10 -8.55 17.84
N ASP A 426 -10.77 -9.11 16.68
CA ASP A 426 -11.37 -10.36 16.19
C ASP A 426 -10.31 -11.47 16.16
N SER A 427 -10.29 -12.27 17.23
CA SER A 427 -9.36 -13.39 17.36
C SER A 427 -9.49 -14.36 16.20
N LYS A 428 -10.71 -14.75 15.81
CA LYS A 428 -10.96 -15.71 14.73
C LYS A 428 -10.34 -15.27 13.39
N LYS A 429 -10.37 -13.97 13.08
CA LYS A 429 -9.69 -13.44 11.89
C LYS A 429 -8.17 -13.52 12.01
N LEU A 430 -7.61 -13.24 13.19
CA LEU A 430 -6.18 -13.45 13.41
C LEU A 430 -5.83 -14.94 13.25
N GLU A 431 -6.60 -15.86 13.85
CA GLU A 431 -6.39 -17.31 13.72
C GLU A 431 -6.46 -17.75 12.25
N GLN A 432 -7.37 -17.18 11.47
CA GLN A 432 -7.43 -17.41 10.02
C GLN A 432 -6.13 -17.03 9.32
N TYR A 433 -5.58 -15.84 9.58
CA TYR A 433 -4.32 -15.41 8.98
C TYR A 433 -3.15 -16.30 9.38
N ILE A 434 -3.11 -16.77 10.62
CA ILE A 434 -2.10 -17.71 11.11
C ILE A 434 -2.19 -19.03 10.34
N ASN A 435 -3.39 -19.58 10.19
CA ASN A 435 -3.65 -20.80 9.43
C ASN A 435 -3.35 -20.63 7.92
N GLU A 436 -3.47 -19.41 7.39
CA GLU A 436 -3.11 -19.04 6.01
C GLU A 436 -1.59 -18.81 5.82
N GLY A 437 -0.79 -18.90 6.89
CA GLY A 437 0.68 -18.92 6.82
C GLY A 437 1.40 -17.77 7.51
N ILE A 438 0.69 -16.87 8.21
CA ILE A 438 1.35 -15.85 9.05
C ILE A 438 2.01 -16.53 10.25
N ASP A 439 3.33 -16.48 10.32
CA ASP A 439 4.14 -17.09 11.39
C ASP A 439 4.79 -16.05 12.31
N ARG A 440 4.76 -14.75 11.94
CA ARG A 440 5.26 -13.65 12.77
C ARG A 440 4.28 -12.51 12.84
N ILE A 441 4.11 -11.94 14.04
CA ILE A 441 3.41 -10.67 14.25
C ILE A 441 4.43 -9.60 14.64
N LEU A 442 4.46 -8.50 13.91
CA LEU A 442 5.25 -7.32 14.26
C LEU A 442 4.36 -6.23 14.84
N LEU A 443 4.70 -5.80 16.05
CA LEU A 443 4.03 -4.70 16.73
C LEU A 443 4.67 -3.38 16.34
N ASN A 444 3.84 -2.50 15.78
CA ASN A 444 4.23 -1.16 15.42
C ASN A 444 3.07 -0.18 15.68
N PHE A 445 3.09 0.49 16.83
CA PHE A 445 2.07 1.48 17.22
C PHE A 445 2.41 2.92 16.79
N ILE A 446 3.45 3.08 15.96
CA ILE A 446 4.06 4.30 15.38
C ILE A 446 4.08 5.51 16.32
#